data_AF-A0A1G5J7U1-F1
#
_entry.id   AF-A0A1G5J7U1-F1
#
_cell.length_a   1.000
_cell.length_b   1.000
_cell.length_c   1.000
_cell.angle_alpha   90.00
_cell.angle_beta   90.00
_cell.angle_gamma   90.00
#
_symmetry.space_group_name_H-M   'P 1'
#
loop_
_entity.id
_entity.type
_entity.pdbx_description
1 polymer ?
#
loop_
_entity_poly.entity_id
_entity_poly.type
_entity_poly.pdbx_seq_one_letter_code
_entity_poly.pdbx_strand_id
1 'polypeptide(L)'
;MITNDPTYNRFLRALQRVVEKDWHRKKSVLALEAGISGGYLSEVLNGNKRASFDKQHAIVKACGYSYDDFLALGESLLAGEEPGSLKKSSDTSLTKDVPTKEVKAGKKMEVEALKELLQHYKEELSELRDEIRYLRGELKEARREAEAQDKPPKPEKKTAV
;
A
#
# COMPACT_ATOMS: atom_id res chain seq x y z
N MET A 1 21.97 -5.51 2.81
CA MET A 1 21.03 -6.09 3.79
C MET A 1 19.78 -5.22 3.75
N ILE A 2 18.68 -5.75 3.21
CA ILE A 2 17.41 -5.02 3.20
C ILE A 2 16.97 -4.91 4.66
N THR A 3 16.64 -3.69 5.07
CA THR A 3 16.27 -3.28 6.42
C THR A 3 15.29 -4.27 7.07
N ASN A 4 15.50 -4.53 8.38
CA ASN A 4 14.68 -5.38 9.26
C ASN A 4 13.25 -4.82 9.43
N ASP A 5 12.46 -4.75 8.37
CA ASP A 5 11.03 -4.51 8.47
C ASP A 5 10.35 -5.82 8.90
N PRO A 6 9.88 -5.93 10.15
CA PRO A 6 9.27 -7.15 10.65
C PRO A 6 8.04 -7.54 9.83
N THR A 7 7.30 -6.57 9.29
CA THR A 7 6.10 -6.81 8.47
C THR A 7 6.48 -7.45 7.15
N TYR A 8 7.51 -6.91 6.49
CA TYR A 8 8.00 -7.46 5.23
C TYR A 8 8.59 -8.87 5.41
N ASN A 9 9.27 -9.11 6.53
CA ASN A 9 9.81 -10.43 6.86
C ASN A 9 8.69 -11.47 7.04
N ARG A 10 7.58 -11.10 7.71
CA ARG A 10 6.39 -11.96 7.82
C ARG A 10 5.83 -12.27 6.44
N PHE A 11 5.59 -11.25 5.62
CA PHE A 11 5.13 -11.41 4.24
C PHE A 11 6.03 -12.35 3.43
N LEU A 12 7.34 -12.12 3.47
CA LEU A 12 8.30 -12.91 2.69
C LEU A 12 8.29 -14.39 3.12
N ARG A 13 8.19 -14.64 4.43
CA ARG A 13 8.17 -16.01 4.97
C ARG A 13 6.90 -16.76 4.61
N ALA A 14 5.75 -16.09 4.73
CA ALA A 14 4.47 -16.61 4.24
C ALA A 14 4.52 -16.90 2.73
N LEU A 15 5.08 -15.97 1.95
CA LEU A 15 5.18 -16.11 0.50
C LEU A 15 6.02 -17.31 0.10
N GLN A 16 7.20 -17.49 0.70
CA GLN A 16 8.06 -18.65 0.44
C GLN A 16 7.32 -19.95 0.74
N ARG A 17 6.64 -20.04 1.89
CA ARG A 17 5.89 -21.25 2.28
C ARG A 17 4.74 -21.57 1.33
N VAL A 18 3.93 -20.57 0.98
CA VAL A 18 2.77 -20.74 0.09
C VAL A 18 3.23 -21.09 -1.32
N VAL A 19 4.30 -20.46 -1.81
CA VAL A 19 4.85 -20.76 -3.13
C VAL A 19 5.43 -22.16 -3.18
N GLU A 20 6.12 -22.62 -2.13
CA GLU A 20 6.64 -23.98 -2.05
C GLU A 20 5.54 -25.05 -1.95
N LYS A 21 4.46 -24.76 -1.23
CA LYS A 21 3.36 -25.72 -1.03
C LYS A 21 2.43 -25.82 -2.25
N ASP A 22 1.97 -24.68 -2.73
CA ASP A 22 0.82 -24.61 -3.65
C ASP A 22 1.23 -24.24 -5.07
N TRP A 23 2.36 -23.55 -5.24
CA TRP A 23 2.75 -22.94 -6.53
C TRP A 23 4.12 -23.40 -7.06
N HIS A 24 4.72 -24.47 -6.51
CA HIS A 24 6.10 -24.84 -6.80
C HIS A 24 6.37 -25.02 -8.31
N ARG A 25 5.46 -25.70 -9.03
CA ARG A 25 5.54 -25.90 -10.49
C ARG A 25 4.81 -24.83 -11.31
N LYS A 26 4.16 -23.87 -10.64
CA LYS A 26 3.25 -22.87 -11.24
C LYS A 26 3.63 -21.42 -10.88
N LYS A 27 4.89 -21.16 -10.53
CA LYS A 27 5.37 -19.81 -10.17
C LYS A 27 5.13 -18.78 -11.29
N SER A 28 5.23 -19.20 -12.55
CA SER A 28 4.91 -18.37 -13.71
C SER A 28 3.44 -17.96 -13.76
N VAL A 29 2.53 -18.87 -13.39
CA VAL A 29 1.08 -18.60 -13.33
C VAL A 29 0.78 -17.61 -12.21
N LEU A 30 1.38 -17.79 -11.03
CA LEU A 30 1.23 -16.84 -9.92
C LEU A 30 1.71 -15.43 -10.29
N ALA A 31 2.85 -15.31 -10.98
CA ALA A 31 3.35 -14.03 -11.43
C ALA A 31 2.37 -13.35 -12.41
N LEU A 32 1.79 -14.13 -13.31
CA LEU A 32 0.79 -13.65 -14.26
C LEU A 32 -0.49 -13.18 -13.56
N GLU A 33 -1.03 -13.96 -12.62
CA GLU A 33 -2.21 -13.58 -11.84
C GLU A 33 -1.97 -12.33 -10.97
N ALA A 34 -0.75 -12.17 -10.45
CA ALA A 34 -0.36 -11.00 -9.68
C ALA A 34 0.02 -9.78 -10.54
N GLY A 35 0.00 -9.89 -11.87
CA GLY A 35 0.37 -8.79 -12.78
C GLY A 35 1.83 -8.34 -12.62
N ILE A 36 2.74 -9.29 -12.45
CA ILE A 36 4.19 -9.07 -12.33
C ILE A 36 4.97 -10.03 -13.25
N SER A 37 6.24 -9.72 -13.52
CA SER A 37 7.08 -10.64 -14.27
C SER A 37 7.54 -11.81 -13.39
N GLY A 38 7.73 -12.99 -13.99
CA GLY A 38 8.26 -14.15 -13.27
C GLY A 38 9.64 -13.91 -12.69
N GLY A 39 10.50 -13.16 -13.40
CA GLY A 39 11.80 -12.72 -12.89
C GLY A 39 11.66 -11.85 -11.63
N TYR A 40 10.74 -10.89 -11.62
CA TYR A 40 10.46 -10.06 -10.46
C TYR A 40 9.99 -10.88 -9.25
N LEU A 41 9.08 -11.84 -9.46
CA LEU A 41 8.62 -12.74 -8.39
C LEU A 41 9.78 -13.55 -7.81
N SER A 42 10.69 -14.07 -8.65
CA SER A 42 11.88 -14.78 -8.19
C SER A 42 12.85 -13.87 -7.41
N GLU A 43 13.07 -12.63 -7.85
CA GLU A 43 13.88 -11.66 -7.12
C GLU A 43 13.29 -11.36 -5.73
N VAL A 44 11.97 -11.25 -5.64
CA VAL A 44 11.26 -11.04 -4.37
C VAL A 44 11.40 -12.24 -3.46
N LEU A 45 11.16 -13.46 -3.96
CA LEU A 45 11.27 -14.71 -3.19
C LEU A 45 12.68 -14.95 -2.61
N ASN A 46 13.70 -14.60 -3.38
CA ASN A 46 15.09 -14.72 -2.97
C ASN A 46 15.53 -13.60 -2.00
N GLY A 47 14.66 -12.61 -1.73
CA GLY A 47 14.99 -11.46 -0.91
C GLY A 47 15.96 -10.48 -1.58
N ASN A 48 16.20 -10.62 -2.89
CA ASN A 48 17.06 -9.72 -3.65
C ASN A 48 16.37 -8.40 -3.97
N LYS A 49 15.03 -8.40 -4.01
CA LYS A 49 14.22 -7.22 -4.29
C LYS A 49 13.07 -7.09 -3.31
N ARG A 50 12.79 -5.85 -2.91
CA ARG A 50 11.63 -5.54 -2.07
C ARG A 50 10.42 -5.24 -2.95
N ALA A 51 9.34 -5.98 -2.74
CA ALA A 51 8.06 -5.66 -3.36
C ALA A 51 7.45 -4.39 -2.75
N SER A 52 6.91 -3.49 -3.57
CA SER A 52 6.10 -2.37 -3.04
C SER A 52 4.82 -2.89 -2.40
N PHE A 53 4.17 -2.10 -1.55
CA PHE A 53 2.93 -2.49 -0.87
C PHE A 53 1.85 -2.98 -1.84
N ASP A 54 1.62 -2.24 -2.94
CA ASP A 54 0.65 -2.64 -3.97
C ASP A 54 0.99 -4.00 -4.60
N LYS A 55 2.28 -4.27 -4.82
CA LYS A 55 2.74 -5.54 -5.37
C LYS A 55 2.64 -6.68 -4.37
N GLN A 56 2.91 -6.42 -3.09
CA GLN A 56 2.68 -7.40 -2.02
C GLN A 56 1.20 -7.79 -1.99
N HIS A 57 0.29 -6.80 -1.98
CA HIS A 57 -1.14 -7.04 -1.97
C HIS A 57 -1.63 -7.80 -3.22
N ALA A 58 -1.10 -7.47 -4.41
CA ALA A 58 -1.42 -8.19 -5.65
C ALA A 58 -1.00 -9.66 -5.59
N ILE A 59 0.20 -9.95 -5.07
CA ILE A 59 0.70 -11.32 -4.91
C ILE A 59 -0.15 -12.09 -3.91
N VAL A 60 -0.47 -11.51 -2.75
CA VAL A 60 -1.29 -12.18 -1.72
C VAL A 60 -2.68 -12.48 -2.25
N LYS A 61 -3.28 -11.53 -2.96
CA LYS A 61 -4.59 -11.72 -3.61
C LYS A 61 -4.57 -12.85 -4.63
N ALA A 62 -3.51 -12.93 -5.46
CA ALA A 62 -3.33 -14.03 -6.41
C ALA A 62 -3.15 -15.39 -5.71
N CYS A 63 -2.52 -15.41 -4.53
CA CYS A 63 -2.45 -16.62 -3.72
C CYS A 63 -3.81 -17.05 -3.11
N GLY A 64 -4.84 -16.19 -3.17
CA GLY A 64 -6.16 -16.46 -2.61
C GLY A 64 -6.25 -16.24 -1.10
N TYR A 65 -5.51 -15.26 -0.58
CA TYR A 65 -5.53 -14.88 0.84
C TYR A 65 -5.86 -13.39 0.99
N SER A 66 -6.31 -13.00 2.19
CA SER A 66 -6.30 -11.59 2.58
C SER A 66 -4.88 -11.19 3.02
N TYR A 67 -4.57 -9.90 2.94
CA TYR A 67 -3.24 -9.40 3.33
C TYR A 67 -2.96 -9.67 4.82
N ASP A 68 -3.94 -9.45 5.68
CA ASP A 68 -3.80 -9.66 7.13
C ASP A 68 -3.63 -11.14 7.49
N ASP A 69 -4.40 -12.05 6.87
CA ASP A 69 -4.24 -13.50 7.07
C ASP A 69 -2.85 -13.97 6.63
N PHE A 70 -2.32 -13.37 5.56
CA PHE A 70 -1.01 -13.71 5.02
C PHE A 70 0.12 -13.24 5.94
N LEU A 71 -0.03 -12.08 6.58
CA LEU A 71 0.91 -11.60 7.59
C LEU A 71 0.86 -12.43 8.86
N ALA A 72 -0.35 -12.82 9.31
CA ALA A 72 -0.53 -13.71 10.45
C ALA A 72 0.15 -15.07 10.22
N LEU A 73 -0.01 -15.65 9.02
CA LEU A 73 0.70 -16.86 8.61
C LEU A 73 2.22 -16.68 8.70
N GLY A 74 2.73 -15.54 8.22
CA GLY A 74 4.14 -15.21 8.26
C GLY A 74 4.69 -15.06 9.67
N GLU A 75 3.90 -14.47 10.57
CA GLU A 75 4.23 -14.32 11.99
C GLU A 75 4.32 -15.68 12.69
N SER A 76 3.34 -16.58 12.52
CA SER A 76 3.40 -17.94 13.07
C SER A 76 4.63 -18.71 12.58
N LEU A 77 4.96 -18.58 11.29
CA LEU A 77 6.15 -19.23 10.70
C LEU A 77 7.47 -18.68 11.25
N LEU A 78 7.55 -17.39 11.54
CA LEU A 78 8.73 -16.78 12.15
C LEU A 78 8.84 -17.11 13.64
N ALA A 79 7.71 -17.28 14.33
CA ALA A 79 7.65 -17.71 15.72
C ALA A 79 8.01 -19.21 15.91
N GLY A 80 8.13 -19.97 14.82
CA GLY A 80 8.43 -21.40 14.86
C GLY A 80 7.23 -22.28 15.19
N GLU A 81 6.02 -21.74 15.16
CA GLU A 81 4.78 -22.50 15.29
C GLU A 81 4.47 -23.18 13.94
N GLU A 82 4.31 -24.50 13.95
CA GLU A 82 3.80 -25.26 12.80
C GLU A 82 2.41 -24.71 12.44
N PRO A 83 2.20 -24.22 11.20
CA PRO A 83 1.00 -23.47 10.87
C PRO A 83 -0.21 -24.40 10.88
N GLY A 84 -0.99 -24.34 11.95
CA GLY A 84 -2.29 -24.98 12.04
C GLY A 84 -3.22 -24.39 10.98
N SER A 85 -3.43 -25.14 9.88
CA SER A 85 -4.48 -24.96 8.86
C SER A 85 -5.14 -23.57 8.81
N LEU A 86 -4.42 -22.54 8.38
CA LEU A 86 -5.07 -21.30 7.95
C LEU A 86 -5.85 -21.61 6.67
N LYS A 87 -7.18 -21.66 6.82
CA LYS A 87 -8.13 -21.93 5.75
C LYS A 87 -7.91 -20.90 4.65
N LYS A 88 -7.43 -21.37 3.50
CA LYS A 88 -7.47 -20.63 2.24
C LYS A 88 -8.89 -20.09 2.11
N SER A 89 -9.05 -18.76 2.03
CA SER A 89 -10.37 -18.16 1.83
C SER A 89 -10.80 -18.49 0.40
N SER A 90 -11.38 -19.67 0.24
CA SER A 90 -11.89 -20.20 -1.01
C SER A 90 -13.11 -19.38 -1.43
N ASP A 91 -12.87 -18.25 -2.07
CA ASP A 91 -13.92 -17.46 -2.72
C ASP A 91 -13.44 -17.02 -4.11
N THR A 92 -13.18 -18.01 -4.97
CA THR A 92 -13.21 -17.83 -6.43
C THR A 92 -13.78 -19.08 -7.09
N SER A 93 -15.11 -19.18 -7.08
CA SER A 93 -15.84 -19.96 -8.08
C SER A 93 -17.19 -19.30 -8.33
N LEU A 94 -17.26 -18.54 -9.43
CA LEU A 94 -18.52 -18.20 -10.07
C LEU A 94 -19.21 -19.52 -10.47
N THR A 95 -20.21 -19.94 -9.71
CA THR A 95 -21.37 -20.70 -10.22
C THR A 95 -22.50 -20.65 -9.18
N LYS A 96 -23.70 -20.52 -9.72
CA LYS A 96 -25.00 -20.38 -9.05
C LYS A 96 -25.16 -21.40 -7.92
N ASP A 97 -25.51 -20.92 -6.73
CA ASP A 97 -26.71 -21.25 -5.97
C ASP A 97 -26.50 -20.89 -4.49
N VAL A 98 -27.31 -19.95 -4.04
CA VAL A 98 -27.29 -19.38 -2.70
C VAL A 98 -28.31 -20.13 -1.84
N PRO A 99 -27.92 -20.56 -0.63
CA PRO A 99 -28.80 -20.42 0.52
C PRO A 99 -28.15 -19.51 1.55
N THR A 100 -28.55 -18.24 1.48
CA THR A 100 -28.30 -17.20 2.48
C THR A 100 -29.07 -17.51 3.75
N LYS A 101 -28.34 -17.77 4.83
CA LYS A 101 -28.70 -17.58 6.25
C LYS A 101 -27.46 -18.09 7.00
N GLU A 102 -26.54 -17.27 7.51
CA GLU A 102 -26.69 -16.68 8.84
C GLU A 102 -25.60 -15.63 9.21
N VAL A 103 -24.75 -15.14 8.29
CA VAL A 103 -23.60 -14.25 8.66
C VAL A 103 -23.82 -12.77 8.28
N LYS A 104 -25.03 -12.23 8.47
CA LYS A 104 -25.41 -10.89 7.94
C LYS A 104 -25.32 -9.73 8.95
N ALA A 105 -25.19 -10.00 10.25
CA ALA A 105 -25.26 -8.95 11.27
C ALA A 105 -23.88 -8.35 11.63
N GLY A 106 -22.83 -9.15 11.78
CA GLY A 106 -21.51 -8.65 12.23
C GLY A 106 -20.76 -7.83 11.19
N LYS A 107 -20.73 -8.28 9.92
CA LYS A 107 -19.99 -7.61 8.84
C LYS A 107 -20.54 -6.22 8.47
N LYS A 108 -21.81 -5.93 8.76
CA LYS A 108 -22.44 -4.65 8.39
C LYS A 108 -21.93 -3.50 9.28
N MET A 109 -21.74 -3.77 10.57
CA MET A 109 -21.29 -2.77 11.55
C MET A 109 -19.84 -2.38 11.32
N GLU A 110 -18.98 -3.35 10.98
CA GLU A 110 -17.57 -3.10 10.65
C GLU A 110 -17.41 -2.30 9.35
N VAL A 111 -18.26 -2.55 8.35
CA VAL A 111 -18.28 -1.78 7.10
C VAL A 111 -18.78 -0.34 7.31
N GLU A 112 -19.73 -0.11 8.22
CA GLU A 112 -20.18 1.24 8.56
C GLU A 112 -19.09 2.03 9.31
N ALA A 113 -18.42 1.42 10.30
CA ALA A 113 -17.29 2.03 10.98
C ALA A 113 -16.12 2.37 10.03
N LEU A 114 -15.81 1.48 9.08
CA LEU A 114 -14.80 1.74 8.04
C LEU A 114 -15.20 2.89 7.10
N LYS A 115 -16.49 3.05 6.80
CA LYS A 115 -16.97 4.18 5.98
C LYS A 115 -16.85 5.51 6.72
N GLU A 116 -17.19 5.55 8.00
CA GLU A 116 -17.03 6.74 8.84
C GLU A 116 -15.56 7.13 8.95
N LEU A 117 -14.67 6.16 9.23
CA LEU A 117 -13.24 6.40 9.29
C LEU A 117 -12.68 6.90 7.94
N LEU A 118 -13.11 6.32 6.83
CA LEU A 118 -12.70 6.75 5.50
C LEU A 118 -13.23 8.15 5.16
N GLN A 119 -14.42 8.51 5.64
CA GLN A 119 -14.99 9.85 5.47
C GLN A 119 -14.19 10.89 6.26
N HIS A 120 -13.85 10.59 7.51
CA HIS A 120 -13.01 11.43 8.36
C HIS A 120 -11.64 11.71 7.73
N TYR A 121 -10.95 10.67 7.26
CA TYR A 121 -9.65 10.86 6.59
C TYR A 121 -9.75 11.66 5.30
N LYS A 122 -10.86 11.58 4.57
CA LYS A 122 -11.08 12.44 3.38
C LYS A 122 -11.23 13.91 3.77
N GLU A 123 -11.90 14.19 4.88
CA GLU A 123 -12.08 15.55 5.40
C GLU A 123 -10.74 16.13 5.85
N GLU A 124 -9.96 15.41 6.67
CA GLU A 124 -8.60 15.82 7.06
C GLU A 124 -7.68 16.08 5.86
N LEU A 125 -7.73 15.20 4.83
CA LEU A 125 -6.95 15.40 3.61
C LEU A 125 -7.41 16.62 2.80
N SER A 126 -8.70 16.97 2.87
CA SER A 126 -9.23 18.17 2.23
C SER A 126 -8.74 19.43 2.95
N GLU A 127 -8.80 19.45 4.28
CA GLU A 127 -8.30 20.55 5.11
C GLU A 127 -6.81 20.78 4.88
N LEU A 128 -6.01 19.71 4.93
CA LEU A 128 -4.56 19.79 4.69
C LEU A 128 -4.25 20.30 3.29
N ARG A 129 -5.05 19.93 2.28
CA ARG A 129 -4.89 20.43 0.90
C ARG A 129 -5.16 21.94 0.83
N ASP A 130 -6.14 22.43 1.56
CA ASP A 130 -6.46 23.85 1.61
C ASP A 130 -5.41 24.66 2.39
N GLU A 131 -4.87 24.11 3.47
CA GLU A 131 -3.75 24.69 4.21
C GLU A 131 -2.49 24.79 3.35
N ILE A 132 -2.13 23.73 2.62
CA ILE A 132 -1.00 23.76 1.66
C ILE A 132 -1.22 24.85 0.60
N ARG A 133 -2.46 25.05 0.14
CA ARG A 133 -2.79 26.09 -0.84
C ARG A 133 -2.61 27.48 -0.23
N TYR A 134 -3.05 27.69 0.99
CA TYR A 134 -2.91 28.94 1.73
C TYR A 134 -1.44 29.30 1.93
N LEU A 135 -0.64 28.38 2.50
CA LEU A 135 0.78 28.60 2.76
C LEU A 135 1.58 28.86 1.47
N ARG A 136 1.23 28.20 0.36
CA ARG A 136 1.83 28.51 -0.95
C ARG A 136 1.47 29.91 -1.45
N GLY A 137 0.31 30.43 -1.10
CA GLY A 137 -0.10 31.81 -1.36
C GLY A 137 0.75 32.79 -0.57
N GLU A 138 0.84 32.60 0.75
CA GLU A 138 1.67 33.44 1.62
C GLU A 138 3.14 33.44 1.20
N LEU A 139 3.69 32.27 0.86
CA LEU A 139 5.08 32.17 0.41
C LEU A 139 5.32 32.94 -0.90
N LYS A 140 4.33 33.00 -1.80
CA LYS A 140 4.44 33.78 -3.03
C LYS A 140 4.42 35.29 -2.76
N GLU A 141 3.56 35.75 -1.85
CA GLU A 141 3.50 37.16 -1.48
C GLU A 141 4.76 37.59 -0.72
N ALA A 142 5.22 36.80 0.26
CA ALA A 142 6.48 37.06 0.95
C ALA A 142 7.68 37.14 -0.01
N ARG A 143 7.72 36.29 -1.05
CA ARG A 143 8.74 36.37 -2.09
C ARG A 143 8.64 37.65 -2.93
N ARG A 144 7.43 38.10 -3.27
CA ARG A 144 7.22 39.35 -4.01
C ARG A 144 7.62 40.57 -3.19
N GLU A 145 7.34 40.57 -1.89
CA GLU A 145 7.77 41.64 -0.98
C GLU A 145 9.29 41.71 -0.88
N ALA A 146 9.96 40.56 -0.77
CA ALA A 146 11.43 40.50 -0.78
C ALA A 146 12.02 41.01 -2.12
N GLU A 147 11.45 40.61 -3.26
CA GLU A 147 11.88 41.09 -4.58
C GLU A 147 11.57 42.58 -4.82
N ALA A 148 10.52 43.13 -4.19
CA ALA A 148 10.18 44.54 -4.28
C ALA A 148 11.13 45.43 -3.47
N GLN A 149 11.66 44.93 -2.35
CA GLN A 149 12.63 45.66 -1.51
C GLN A 149 14.06 45.63 -2.08
N ASP A 150 14.39 44.68 -2.97
CA ASP A 150 15.72 44.54 -3.58
C ASP A 150 15.91 45.34 -4.89
N LYS A 151 14.93 46.15 -5.31
CA LYS A 151 15.09 46.99 -6.51
C LYS A 151 16.04 48.17 -6.23
N PRO A 152 17.20 48.27 -6.93
CA PRO A 152 18.10 49.40 -6.77
C PRO A 152 17.43 50.70 -7.28
N PRO A 153 17.71 51.86 -6.64
CA PRO A 153 17.14 53.14 -7.04
C PRO A 153 17.52 53.47 -8.49
N LYS A 154 16.54 53.96 -9.26
CA LYS A 154 16.72 54.37 -10.67
C LYS A 154 17.87 55.39 -10.76
N PRO A 155 18.82 55.22 -11.71
CA PRO A 155 19.89 56.20 -11.90
C PRO A 155 19.30 57.52 -12.38
N GLU A 156 19.52 58.57 -11.58
CA GLU A 156 19.20 59.94 -11.96
C GLU A 156 19.99 60.30 -13.21
N LYS A 157 19.28 60.69 -14.28
CA LYS A 157 19.89 61.20 -15.50
C LYS A 157 20.58 62.52 -15.17
N LYS A 158 21.89 62.49 -14.97
CA LYS A 158 22.71 63.71 -14.95
C LYS A 158 22.69 64.32 -16.35
N THR A 159 21.91 65.37 -16.52
CA THR A 159 22.01 66.31 -17.63
C THR A 159 23.41 66.92 -17.62
N ALA A 160 24.19 66.66 -18.66
CA ALA A 160 25.47 67.30 -18.89
C ALA A 160 25.24 68.76 -19.33
N VAL A 161 25.94 69.68 -18.67
CA VAL A 161 26.15 71.08 -19.11
C VAL A 161 27.65 71.28 -19.20
#